data_AF-A0A957LDG8-F1
#
_entry.id   AF-A0A957LDG8-F1
#
_cell.length_a   1.000
_cell.length_b   1.000
_cell.length_c   1.000
_cell.angle_alpha   90.00
_cell.angle_beta   90.00
_cell.angle_gamma   90.00
#
_symmetry.space_group_name_H-M   'P 1'
#
loop_
_entity.id
_entity.type
_entity.pdbx_description
1 polymer ?
#
loop_
_entity_poly.entity_id
_entity_poly.type
_entity_poly.pdbx_seq_one_letter_code
_entity_poly.pdbx_strand_id
1 'polypeptide(L)'
;SIAFMLAEMAIDVDAARLLVWEAAWLLDQGQDATKAATIMKYHIDDLVVRVADCALQTLGGYGYIREYPVELWLRNARGIVHLDGALIV
;
A
#
# COMPACT_ATOMS: atom_id res chain seq x y z
N SER A 1 16.35 -12.72 -4.62
CA SER A 1 17.47 -11.78 -4.33
C SER A 1 16.88 -10.55 -3.68
N ILE A 2 17.53 -9.97 -2.65
CA ILE A 2 17.04 -8.77 -1.94
C ILE A 2 16.91 -7.57 -2.90
N ALA A 3 17.85 -7.40 -3.83
CA ALA A 3 17.83 -6.29 -4.78
C ALA A 3 16.56 -6.27 -5.66
N PHE A 4 16.09 -7.43 -6.13
CA PHE A 4 14.85 -7.51 -6.90
C PHE A 4 13.63 -7.20 -6.05
N MET A 5 13.59 -7.68 -4.80
CA MET A 5 12.50 -7.37 -3.87
C MET A 5 12.40 -5.87 -3.57
N LEU A 6 13.54 -5.20 -3.36
CA LEU A 6 13.59 -3.74 -3.20
C LEU A 6 13.12 -3.01 -4.46
N ALA A 7 13.53 -3.48 -5.64
CA ALA A 7 13.12 -2.88 -6.91
C ALA A 7 11.61 -3.04 -7.15
N GLU A 8 11.05 -4.22 -6.90
CA GLU A 8 9.61 -4.47 -7.01
C GLU A 8 8.81 -3.59 -6.07
N MET A 9 9.20 -3.52 -4.78
CA MET A 9 8.54 -2.62 -3.83
C MET A 9 8.60 -1.15 -4.25
N ALA A 10 9.70 -0.70 -4.85
CA ALA A 10 9.81 0.66 -5.35
C ALA A 10 8.84 0.93 -6.52
N ILE A 11 8.77 0.01 -7.48
CA ILE A 11 7.83 0.06 -8.61
C ILE A 11 6.39 0.13 -8.10
N ASP A 12 6.07 -0.69 -7.11
CA ASP A 12 4.75 -0.76 -6.51
C ASP A 12 4.35 0.56 -5.83
N VAL A 13 5.24 1.13 -5.03
CA VAL A 13 5.00 2.41 -4.36
C VAL A 13 4.82 3.54 -5.37
N ASP A 14 5.60 3.54 -6.46
CA ASP A 14 5.47 4.54 -7.51
C ASP A 14 4.15 4.39 -8.29
N ALA A 15 3.73 3.15 -8.59
CA ALA A 15 2.44 2.87 -9.21
C ALA A 15 1.27 3.32 -8.33
N ALA A 16 1.31 3.00 -7.03
CA ALA A 16 0.31 3.47 -6.06
C ALA A 16 0.23 5.01 -6.05
N ARG A 17 1.38 5.70 -6.05
CA ARG A 17 1.42 7.17 -6.05
C ARG A 17 0.75 7.76 -7.28
N LEU A 18 0.97 7.17 -8.46
CA LEU A 18 0.35 7.62 -9.71
C LEU A 18 -1.18 7.46 -9.66
N LEU A 19 -1.69 6.33 -9.16
CA LEU A 19 -3.13 6.11 -9.02
C LEU A 19 -3.78 7.10 -8.05
N VAL A 20 -3.12 7.38 -6.92
CA VAL A 20 -3.60 8.39 -5.95
C VAL A 20 -3.66 9.77 -6.59
N TRP A 21 -2.59 10.17 -7.29
CA TRP A 21 -2.54 11.48 -7.94
C TRP A 21 -3.53 11.63 -9.09
N GLU A 22 -3.80 10.57 -9.86
CA GLU A 22 -4.84 10.60 -10.89
C GLU A 22 -6.22 10.82 -10.26
N ALA A 23 -6.57 10.06 -9.22
CA ALA A 23 -7.85 10.22 -8.54
C ALA A 23 -7.98 11.60 -7.88
N ALA A 24 -6.92 12.09 -7.23
CA ALA A 24 -6.90 13.41 -6.62
C ALA A 24 -7.01 14.52 -7.66
N TRP A 25 -6.31 14.40 -8.79
CA TRP A 25 -6.38 15.38 -9.87
C TRP A 25 -7.79 15.46 -10.46
N LEU A 26 -8.47 14.33 -10.69
CA LEU A 26 -9.85 14.32 -11.16
C LEU A 26 -10.81 15.04 -10.17
N LEU A 27 -10.62 14.81 -8.87
CA LEU A 27 -11.38 15.50 -7.82
C LEU A 27 -11.14 17.01 -7.85
N ASP A 28 -9.88 17.44 -7.98
CA ASP A 28 -9.50 18.86 -8.02
C ASP A 28 -10.06 19.57 -9.27
N GLN A 29 -10.22 18.85 -10.38
CA GLN A 29 -10.85 19.37 -11.60
C GLN A 29 -12.39 19.37 -11.52
N GLY A 30 -12.99 18.92 -10.42
CA GLY A 30 -14.45 18.78 -10.28
C GLY A 30 -15.05 17.71 -11.20
N GLN A 31 -14.24 16.76 -11.68
CA GLN A 31 -14.68 15.64 -12.49
C GLN A 31 -15.12 14.46 -11.61
N ASP A 32 -15.87 13.52 -12.20
CA ASP A 32 -16.22 12.28 -11.51
C ASP A 32 -14.98 11.40 -11.33
N ALA A 33 -14.49 11.34 -10.09
CA ALA A 33 -13.35 10.52 -9.71
C ALA A 33 -13.75 9.14 -9.17
N THR A 34 -15.04 8.80 -9.09
CA THR A 34 -15.53 7.59 -8.41
C THR A 34 -14.84 6.33 -8.92
N LYS A 35 -14.74 6.18 -10.25
CA LYS A 35 -14.08 5.03 -10.88
C LYS A 35 -12.58 4.98 -10.55
N ALA A 36 -11.88 6.10 -10.74
CA ALA A 36 -10.44 6.18 -10.48
C ALA A 36 -10.14 5.92 -9.00
N ALA A 37 -10.92 6.51 -8.10
CA ALA A 37 -10.80 6.31 -6.66
C ALA A 37 -11.06 4.85 -6.24
N THR A 38 -12.04 4.19 -6.86
CA THR A 38 -12.36 2.78 -6.56
C THR A 38 -11.24 1.84 -7.00
N ILE A 39 -10.72 2.04 -8.22
CA ILE A 39 -9.59 1.27 -8.76
C ILE A 39 -8.35 1.50 -7.89
N MET A 40 -8.06 2.76 -7.58
CA MET A 40 -6.95 3.16 -6.73
C MET A 40 -7.02 2.50 -5.36
N LYS A 41 -8.16 2.57 -4.67
CA LYS A 41 -8.36 1.96 -3.35
C LYS A 41 -8.12 0.45 -3.40
N TYR A 42 -8.81 -0.24 -4.31
CA TYR A 42 -8.70 -1.70 -4.41
C TYR A 42 -7.26 -2.15 -4.69
N HIS A 43 -6.55 -1.44 -5.57
CA HIS A 43 -5.18 -1.79 -5.91
C HIS A 43 -4.19 -1.52 -4.76
N ILE A 44 -4.37 -0.40 -4.05
CA ILE A 44 -3.47 -0.01 -2.95
C ILE A 44 -3.62 -0.94 -1.74
N ASP A 45 -4.83 -1.44 -1.48
CA ASP A 45 -5.11 -2.39 -0.40
C ASP A 45 -4.24 -3.65 -0.49
N ASP A 46 -4.16 -4.26 -1.67
CA ASP A 46 -3.32 -5.44 -1.88
C ASP A 46 -1.82 -5.07 -1.85
N LEU A 47 -1.48 -3.90 -2.40
CA LEU A 47 -0.11 -3.44 -2.53
C LEU A 47 0.52 -3.13 -1.17
N VAL A 48 -0.19 -2.46 -0.27
CA VAL A 48 0.34 -2.05 1.04
C VAL A 48 0.69 -3.26 1.90
N VAL A 49 -0.13 -4.33 1.84
CA VAL A 49 0.16 -5.58 2.54
C VAL A 49 1.40 -6.26 1.95
N ARG A 50 1.49 -6.34 0.63
CA ARG A 50 2.64 -6.94 -0.06
C ARG A 50 3.95 -6.21 0.22
N VAL A 51 3.97 -4.88 0.11
CA VAL A 51 5.18 -4.08 0.35
C VAL A 51 5.63 -4.21 1.81
N ALA A 52 4.70 -4.18 2.77
CA ALA A 52 5.05 -4.37 4.18
C ALA A 52 5.61 -5.77 4.46
N ASP A 53 5.06 -6.81 3.83
CA ASP A 53 5.53 -8.19 3.95
C ASP A 53 6.93 -8.38 3.34
N CYS A 54 7.16 -7.83 2.14
CA CYS A 54 8.47 -7.83 1.50
C CYS A 54 9.53 -7.03 2.30
N ALA A 55 9.14 -5.91 2.91
CA ALA A 55 10.02 -5.15 3.79
C ALA A 55 10.42 -5.98 5.03
N LEU A 56 9.46 -6.71 5.62
CA LEU A 56 9.74 -7.60 6.73
C LEU A 56 10.69 -8.73 6.29
N GLN A 57 10.44 -9.35 5.14
CA GLN A 57 11.27 -10.42 4.59
C GLN A 57 12.70 -9.96 4.28
N THR A 58 12.89 -8.70 3.89
CA THR A 58 14.21 -8.09 3.68
C THR A 58 15.03 -8.03 4.98
N LEU A 59 14.37 -7.80 6.12
CA LEU A 59 14.99 -7.79 7.45
C LEU A 59 15.11 -9.19 8.08
N GLY A 60 14.39 -10.19 7.55
CA GLY A 60 14.36 -11.54 8.09
C GLY A 60 13.85 -11.58 9.52
N GLY A 61 14.55 -12.29 10.42
CA GLY A 61 14.17 -12.38 11.84
C GLY A 61 14.11 -11.03 12.56
N TYR A 62 14.97 -10.08 12.17
CA TYR A 62 14.95 -8.71 12.73
C TYR A 62 13.69 -7.94 12.32
N GLY A 63 12.99 -8.38 11.28
CA GLY A 63 11.72 -7.78 10.88
C GLY A 63 10.57 -8.03 11.86
N TYR A 64 10.71 -9.01 12.77
CA TYR A 64 9.68 -9.34 13.76
C TYR A 64 9.90 -8.70 15.14
N ILE A 65 11.06 -8.08 15.37
CA ILE A 65 11.35 -7.43 16.65
C ILE A 65 10.89 -5.98 16.63
N ARG A 66 10.49 -5.46 17.80
CA ARG A 66 9.93 -4.10 17.94
C ARG A 66 10.96 -2.97 17.85
N GLU A 67 12.24 -3.30 17.63
CA GLU A 67 13.29 -2.29 17.41
C GLU A 67 13.10 -1.58 16.07
N TYR A 68 12.56 -2.28 15.06
CA TYR A 68 12.22 -1.70 13.77
C TYR A 68 10.69 -1.66 13.59
N PRO A 69 10.15 -0.60 12.96
CA PRO A 69 8.71 -0.42 12.85
C PRO A 69 8.03 -1.35 11.81
N VAL A 70 8.78 -2.20 11.11
CA VAL A 70 8.25 -2.97 9.97
C VAL A 70 7.15 -3.96 10.38
N GLU A 71 7.26 -4.59 11.55
CA GLU A 71 6.21 -5.48 12.09
C GLU A 71 4.91 -4.71 12.34
N LEU A 72 5.05 -3.50 12.89
CA LEU A 72 3.93 -2.61 13.15
C LEU A 72 3.26 -2.21 11.83
N TRP A 73 4.05 -1.88 10.81
CA TRP A 73 3.52 -1.53 9.48
C TRP A 73 2.76 -2.68 8.84
N LEU A 74 3.28 -3.92 8.89
CA LEU A 74 2.57 -5.09 8.36
C LEU A 74 1.25 -5.35 9.11
N ARG A 75 1.25 -5.22 10.44
CA ARG A 75 0.04 -5.37 11.24
C ARG A 75 -1.00 -4.29 10.90
N ASN A 76 -0.55 -3.04 10.78
CA ASN A 76 -1.43 -1.93 10.42
C ASN A 76 -1.98 -2.08 9.01
N ALA A 77 -1.16 -2.47 8.03
CA ALA A 77 -1.58 -2.72 6.65
C ALA A 77 -2.69 -3.76 6.60
N ARG A 78 -2.56 -4.87 7.32
CA ARG A 78 -3.63 -5.88 7.41
C ARG A 78 -4.88 -5.34 8.09
N GLY A 79 -4.76 -4.52 9.14
CA GLY A 79 -5.91 -3.97 9.86
C GLY A 79 -6.70 -2.94 9.06
N ILE A 80 -6.01 -1.92 8.53
CA ILE A 80 -6.61 -0.76 7.85
C ILE A 80 -7.39 -1.21 6.61
N VAL A 81 -6.82 -2.08 5.79
CA VAL A 81 -7.45 -2.59 4.56
C VAL A 81 -8.80 -3.25 4.84
N HIS A 82 -8.91 -4.05 5.91
CA HIS A 82 -10.15 -4.70 6.27
C HIS A 82 -11.18 -3.74 6.87
N LEU A 83 -10.72 -2.76 7.66
CA LEU A 83 -11.60 -1.76 8.27
C LEU A 83 -12.20 -0.82 7.22
N ASP A 84 -11.40 -0.37 6.27
CA ASP A 84 -11.88 0.52 5.20
C ASP A 84 -12.89 -0.17 4.28
N GLY A 85 -12.73 -1.48 4.04
CA GLY A 85 -13.73 -2.29 3.35
C GLY A 85 -15.07 -2.40 4.08
N ALA A 86 -15.06 -2.43 5.42
CA ALA A 86 -16.27 -2.49 6.23
C ALA A 86 -16.99 -1.13 6.38
N LEU A 87 -16.26 -0.02 6.23
CA LEU A 87 -16.81 1.34 6.39
C LEU A 87 -17.40 1.92 5.10
N ILE A 88 -17.04 1.38 3.93
CA ILE A 88 -17.50 1.87 2.62
C ILE A 88 -18.73 1.10 2.10
N VAL A 89 -19.16 0.03 2.78
CA VAL A 89 -20.35 -0.79 2.44
C VAL A 89 -21.53 -0.45 3.34
#